data_AF-A0AAV5EQX8-F1
#
_entry.id   AF-A0AAV5EQX8-F1
#
_cell.length_a   1.000
_cell.length_b   1.000
_cell.length_c   1.000
_cell.angle_alpha   90.00
_cell.angle_beta   90.00
_cell.angle_gamma   90.00
#
_symmetry.space_group_name_H-M   'P 1'
#
loop_
_entity.id
_entity.type
_entity.pdbx_description
1 polymer ?
#
loop_
_entity_poly.entity_id
_entity_poly.type
_entity_poly.pdbx_seq_one_letter_code
_entity_poly.pdbx_strand_id
1 'polypeptide(L)'
;MSVRLGSVQAVVVSSPDAASEILHKHNAHVADRPAVDAVLANSLIGSPPSARWRALRKLCVTELFAPSRLNALRPMREEKVAELVRHVSRHAARGEPVAVRDLAFTAAMNIMSGALFSVGLDSGPSDREFKDAVKEATVLVVAPNVSDFFHIFKRW
;
A
#
# COMPACT_ATOMS: atom_id res chain seq x y z
N MET A 1 23.16 9.37 11.32
CA MET A 1 22.82 10.79 11.06
C MET A 1 21.50 11.08 11.75
N SER A 2 21.34 12.22 12.43
CA SER A 2 20.08 12.63 13.06
C SER A 2 19.53 13.88 12.38
N VAL A 3 18.22 13.95 12.21
CA VAL A 3 17.51 15.05 11.54
C VAL A 3 16.33 15.45 12.41
N ARG A 4 16.07 16.75 12.52
CA ARG A 4 14.90 17.27 13.24
C ARG A 4 13.81 17.65 12.25
N LEU A 5 12.69 16.94 12.30
CA LEU A 5 11.51 17.17 11.46
C LEU A 5 10.45 17.90 12.29
N GLY A 6 10.48 19.23 12.25
CA GLY A 6 9.66 20.06 13.12
C GLY A 6 9.99 19.85 14.60
N SER A 7 9.03 19.35 15.37
CA SER A 7 9.21 18.99 16.79
C SER A 7 9.71 17.56 17.02
N VAL A 8 9.79 16.73 15.96
CA VAL A 8 10.19 15.32 16.04
C VAL A 8 11.68 15.14 15.73
N GLN A 9 12.41 14.47 16.61
CA GLN A 9 13.79 14.05 16.35
C GLN A 9 13.80 12.68 15.66
N ALA A 10 14.37 12.61 14.46
CA ALA A 10 14.51 11.38 13.67
C ALA A 10 15.98 10.97 13.55
N VAL A 11 16.20 9.66 13.38
CA VAL A 11 17.51 9.08 13.04
C VAL A 11 17.41 8.46 11.66
N VAL A 12 18.32 8.83 10.77
CA VAL A 12 18.39 8.32 9.40
C VAL A 12 19.30 7.10 9.37
N VAL A 13 18.74 5.97 8.93
CA VAL A 13 19.44 4.72 8.70
C VAL A 13 19.69 4.60 7.19
N SER A 14 20.95 4.70 6.77
CA SER A 14 21.33 4.82 5.35
C SER A 14 22.36 3.77 4.91
N SER A 15 22.50 2.67 5.63
CA SER A 15 23.33 1.52 5.23
C SER A 15 22.62 0.19 5.52
N PRO A 16 22.89 -0.88 4.73
CA PRO A 16 22.34 -2.20 4.98
C PRO A 16 22.69 -2.76 6.36
N ASP A 17 23.93 -2.58 6.82
CA ASP A 17 24.38 -3.09 8.12
C ASP A 17 23.63 -2.43 9.27
N ALA A 18 23.47 -1.10 9.23
CA ALA A 18 22.70 -0.38 10.23
C ALA A 18 21.21 -0.75 10.19
N ALA A 19 20.65 -0.95 9.00
CA ALA A 19 19.28 -1.41 8.84
C ALA A 19 19.08 -2.83 9.42
N SER A 20 20.03 -3.74 9.19
CA SER A 20 19.98 -5.10 9.75
C SER A 20 20.10 -5.09 11.28
N GLU A 21 21.00 -4.27 11.83
CA GLU A 21 21.14 -4.11 13.28
C GLU A 21 19.81 -3.68 13.92
N ILE A 22 19.15 -2.68 13.33
CA ILE A 22 17.93 -2.08 13.90
C ILE A 22 16.69 -2.94 13.61
N LEU A 23 16.48 -3.40 12.38
CA LEU A 23 15.26 -4.09 11.95
C LEU A 23 15.27 -5.60 12.22
N HIS A 24 16.41 -6.20 12.53
CA HIS A 24 16.48 -7.60 12.97
C HIS A 24 16.80 -7.72 14.45
N LYS A 25 17.95 -7.18 14.90
CA LYS A 25 18.42 -7.43 16.27
C LYS A 25 17.65 -6.59 17.31
N HIS A 26 17.39 -5.33 17.00
CA HIS A 26 16.74 -4.39 17.93
C HIS A 26 15.30 -4.05 17.55
N ASN A 27 14.66 -4.84 16.67
CA ASN A 27 13.35 -4.52 16.09
C ASN A 27 12.29 -4.25 17.14
N ALA A 28 12.27 -5.02 18.24
CA ALA A 28 11.28 -4.86 19.30
C ALA A 28 11.30 -3.46 19.94
N HIS A 29 12.44 -2.77 19.93
CA HIS A 29 12.60 -1.42 20.50
C HIS A 29 12.18 -0.30 19.55
N VAL A 30 12.11 -0.58 18.24
CA VAL A 30 11.82 0.40 17.18
C VAL A 30 10.58 0.04 16.35
N ALA A 31 9.90 -1.06 16.69
CA ALA A 31 8.73 -1.55 15.98
C ALA A 31 7.47 -0.69 16.24
N ASP A 32 7.53 0.20 17.23
CA ASP A 32 6.47 1.16 17.45
C ASP A 32 6.39 2.13 16.28
N ARG A 33 5.17 2.42 15.84
CA ARG A 33 4.92 3.29 14.69
C ARG A 33 4.33 4.58 15.21
N PRO A 34 4.97 5.74 14.97
CA PRO A 34 4.33 7.00 15.33
C PRO A 34 2.99 7.07 14.62
N ALA A 35 1.94 7.38 15.38
CA ALA A 35 0.60 7.53 14.82
C ALA A 35 0.64 8.65 13.77
N VAL A 36 0.45 8.26 12.51
CA VAL A 36 0.28 9.16 11.37
C VAL A 36 -1.18 9.55 11.34
N ASP A 37 -1.47 10.84 11.38
CA ASP A 37 -2.85 11.34 11.55
C ASP A 37 -3.78 10.92 10.39
N ALA A 38 -3.22 10.70 9.19
CA ALA A 38 -3.97 10.26 8.02
C ALA A 38 -4.31 8.76 8.00
N VAL A 39 -3.81 7.96 8.96
CA VAL A 39 -4.00 6.50 8.95
C VAL A 39 -5.13 6.06 9.87
N LEU A 40 -6.04 5.26 9.32
CA LEU A 40 -7.20 4.73 10.04
C LEU A 40 -6.84 3.92 11.29
N ALA A 41 -7.66 4.08 12.33
CA ALA A 41 -7.65 3.22 13.51
C ALA A 41 -7.84 1.75 13.09
N ASN A 42 -6.99 0.85 13.61
CA ASN A 42 -6.92 -0.59 13.29
C ASN A 42 -6.24 -0.98 11.97
N SER A 43 -5.48 -0.07 11.34
CA SER A 43 -4.65 -0.40 10.18
C SER A 43 -3.49 -1.34 10.53
N LEU A 44 -3.22 -2.35 9.70
CA LEU A 44 -2.00 -3.16 9.81
C LEU A 44 -0.71 -2.35 9.56
N ILE A 45 -0.83 -1.23 8.85
CA ILE A 45 0.30 -0.38 8.43
C ILE A 45 0.60 0.68 9.51
N GLY A 46 -0.43 1.25 10.14
CA GLY A 46 -0.28 2.36 11.08
C GLY A 46 -0.52 2.03 12.55
N SER A 47 -1.01 0.83 12.90
CA SER A 47 -1.23 0.48 14.30
C SER A 47 0.07 0.02 14.98
N PRO A 48 0.28 0.40 16.26
CA PRO A 48 1.41 -0.09 17.04
C PRO A 48 1.30 -1.61 17.28
N PRO A 49 2.43 -2.30 17.52
CA PRO A 49 2.42 -3.73 17.84
C PRO A 49 1.54 -4.04 19.06
N SER A 50 0.50 -4.84 18.84
CA SER A 50 -0.45 -5.30 19.85
C SER A 50 -0.80 -6.77 19.62
N ALA A 51 -1.50 -7.41 20.56
CA ALA A 51 -2.00 -8.78 20.36
C ALA A 51 -2.92 -8.86 19.13
N ARG A 52 -3.81 -7.87 18.96
CA ARG A 52 -4.70 -7.75 17.79
C ARG A 52 -3.91 -7.56 16.49
N TRP A 53 -2.95 -6.64 16.47
CA TRP A 53 -2.10 -6.41 15.29
C TRP A 53 -1.33 -7.68 14.89
N ARG A 54 -0.75 -8.40 15.87
CA ARG A 54 -0.05 -9.68 15.62
C ARG A 54 -0.99 -10.74 15.05
N ALA A 55 -2.22 -10.86 15.58
CA ALA A 55 -3.22 -11.80 15.08
C ALA A 55 -3.62 -11.48 13.63
N LEU A 56 -3.91 -10.22 13.32
CA LEU A 56 -4.21 -9.77 11.95
C LEU A 56 -3.03 -10.02 11.00
N ARG A 57 -1.80 -9.70 11.42
CA ARG A 57 -0.60 -9.94 10.62
C ARG A 57 -0.41 -11.43 10.34
N LYS A 58 -0.63 -12.29 11.35
CA LYS A 58 -0.57 -13.74 11.19
C LYS A 58 -1.59 -14.21 10.17
N LEU A 59 -2.85 -13.80 10.29
CA LEU A 59 -3.92 -14.14 9.34
C LEU A 59 -3.56 -13.74 7.90
N CYS A 60 -3.03 -12.53 7.70
CA CYS A 60 -2.59 -12.09 6.38
C CYS A 60 -1.51 -12.99 5.81
N VAL A 61 -0.49 -13.34 6.59
CA VAL A 61 0.65 -14.14 6.13
C VAL A 61 0.28 -15.61 5.91
N THR A 62 -0.54 -16.20 6.78
CA THR A 62 -0.86 -17.63 6.73
C THR A 62 -2.04 -17.96 5.83
N GLU A 63 -2.94 -17.01 5.58
CA GLU A 63 -4.15 -17.25 4.77
C GLU A 63 -4.15 -16.43 3.48
N LEU A 64 -4.12 -15.09 3.58
CA LEU A 64 -4.36 -14.20 2.43
C LEU A 64 -3.20 -14.19 1.44
N PHE A 65 -1.97 -14.16 1.96
CA PHE A 65 -0.73 -14.07 1.19
C PHE A 65 0.09 -15.36 1.26
N ALA A 66 -0.51 -16.45 1.70
CA ALA A 66 0.13 -17.75 1.71
C ALA A 66 0.56 -18.17 0.29
N PRO A 67 1.72 -18.81 0.10
CA PRO A 67 2.16 -19.26 -1.23
C PRO A 67 1.12 -20.11 -1.95
N SER A 68 0.42 -21.00 -1.23
CA SER A 68 -0.68 -21.82 -1.77
C SER A 68 -1.83 -20.96 -2.30
N ARG A 69 -2.25 -19.94 -1.54
CA ARG A 69 -3.31 -19.00 -1.95
C ARG A 69 -2.88 -18.16 -3.15
N LEU A 70 -1.64 -17.66 -3.14
CA LEU A 70 -1.09 -16.90 -4.27
C LEU A 70 -0.99 -17.76 -5.53
N ASN A 71 -0.64 -19.04 -5.41
CA ASN A 71 -0.62 -19.98 -6.52
C ASN A 71 -2.03 -20.28 -7.05
N ALA A 72 -3.01 -20.46 -6.17
CA ALA A 72 -4.41 -20.65 -6.57
C ALA A 72 -4.97 -19.43 -7.33
N LEU A 73 -4.53 -18.22 -6.98
CA LEU A 73 -4.91 -16.97 -7.66
C LEU A 73 -4.07 -16.67 -8.92
N ARG A 74 -3.09 -17.51 -9.28
CA ARG A 74 -2.20 -17.29 -10.42
C ARG A 74 -2.96 -17.16 -11.75
N PRO A 75 -3.92 -18.05 -12.10
CA PRO A 75 -4.62 -17.95 -13.39
C PRO A 75 -5.38 -16.63 -13.54
N MET A 76 -6.04 -16.17 -12.48
CA MET A 76 -6.74 -14.88 -12.47
C MET A 76 -5.77 -13.71 -12.69
N ARG A 77 -4.59 -13.72 -12.06
CA ARG A 77 -3.59 -12.66 -12.28
C ARG A 77 -3.07 -12.67 -13.71
N GLU A 78 -2.81 -13.85 -14.27
CA GLU A 78 -2.37 -13.98 -15.67
C GLU A 78 -3.43 -13.46 -16.64
N GLU A 79 -4.71 -13.74 -16.39
CA GLU A 79 -5.82 -13.20 -17.18
C GLU A 79 -5.87 -11.68 -17.14
N LYS A 80 -5.74 -11.05 -15.96
CA LYS A 80 -5.71 -9.59 -15.83
C LYS A 80 -4.51 -8.95 -16.51
N VAL A 81 -3.36 -9.61 -16.50
CA VAL A 81 -2.19 -9.17 -17.28
C VAL A 81 -2.44 -9.33 -18.78
N ALA A 82 -3.07 -10.41 -19.23
CA ALA A 82 -3.41 -10.60 -20.63
C ALA A 82 -4.44 -9.57 -21.14
N GLU A 83 -5.43 -9.18 -20.32
CA GLU A 83 -6.34 -8.06 -20.59
C GLU A 83 -5.59 -6.74 -20.80
N LEU A 84 -4.65 -6.44 -19.90
CA LEU A 84 -3.79 -5.27 -19.98
C LEU A 84 -2.96 -5.26 -21.28
N VAL A 85 -2.30 -6.37 -21.61
CA VAL A 85 -1.49 -6.49 -22.84
C VAL A 85 -2.38 -6.28 -24.07
N ARG A 86 -3.56 -6.91 -24.13
CA ARG A 86 -4.51 -6.70 -25.23
C ARG A 86 -4.94 -5.25 -25.36
N HIS A 87 -5.14 -4.54 -24.25
CA HIS A 87 -5.49 -3.12 -24.25
C HIS A 87 -4.35 -2.27 -24.84
N VAL A 88 -3.11 -2.48 -24.40
CA VAL A 88 -1.94 -1.77 -24.94
C VAL A 88 -1.74 -2.08 -26.43
N SER A 89 -1.86 -3.34 -26.84
CA SER A 89 -1.71 -3.74 -28.25
C SER A 89 -2.73 -3.06 -29.17
N ARG A 90 -3.97 -2.82 -28.69
CA ARG A 90 -4.97 -2.08 -29.47
C ARG A 90 -4.60 -0.62 -29.66
N HIS A 91 -4.07 0.05 -28.64
CA HIS A 91 -3.57 1.43 -28.78
C HIS A 91 -2.35 1.49 -29.69
N ALA A 92 -1.41 0.55 -29.53
CA ALA A 92 -0.22 0.46 -30.38
C ALA A 92 -0.58 0.25 -31.86
N ALA A 93 -1.56 -0.61 -32.17
CA ALA A 93 -2.05 -0.82 -33.54
C ALA A 93 -2.66 0.45 -34.17
N ARG A 94 -3.09 1.41 -33.35
CA ARG A 94 -3.63 2.71 -33.79
C ARG A 94 -2.58 3.83 -33.76
N GLY A 95 -1.36 3.55 -33.31
CA GLY A 95 -0.33 4.56 -33.06
C GLY A 95 -0.69 5.53 -31.93
N GLU A 96 -1.60 5.13 -31.03
CA GLU A 96 -2.07 5.98 -29.93
C GLU A 96 -1.17 5.83 -28.70
N PRO A 97 -0.84 6.94 -28.00
CA PRO A 97 -0.11 6.87 -26.75
C PRO A 97 -0.99 6.28 -25.63
N VAL A 98 -0.34 5.65 -24.65
CA VAL A 98 -0.99 5.14 -23.43
C VAL A 98 -0.46 5.86 -22.20
N ALA A 99 -1.34 6.22 -21.28
CA ALA A 99 -0.98 6.75 -19.96
C ALA A 99 -0.57 5.59 -19.04
N VAL A 100 0.71 5.21 -19.04
CA VAL A 100 1.24 4.05 -18.31
C VAL A 100 0.88 4.07 -16.82
N ARG A 101 0.93 5.25 -16.18
CA ARG A 101 0.55 5.43 -14.76
C ARG A 101 -0.87 4.96 -14.49
N ASP A 102 -1.83 5.46 -15.27
CA ASP A 102 -3.25 5.22 -15.03
C ASP A 102 -3.62 3.77 -15.36
N LEU A 103 -2.95 3.22 -16.37
CA LEU A 103 -3.09 1.84 -16.79
C LEU A 103 -2.52 0.86 -15.76
N ALA A 104 -1.33 1.12 -15.23
CA ALA A 104 -0.71 0.32 -14.17
C ALA A 104 -1.54 0.36 -12.88
N PHE A 105 -2.04 1.55 -12.51
CA PHE A 105 -2.95 1.69 -11.36
C PHE A 105 -4.22 0.87 -11.54
N THR A 106 -4.85 0.96 -12.72
CA THR A 106 -6.06 0.20 -13.04
C THR A 106 -5.82 -1.31 -12.98
N ALA A 107 -4.71 -1.80 -13.54
CA ALA A 107 -4.35 -3.21 -13.50
C ALA A 107 -4.13 -3.70 -12.06
N ALA A 108 -3.42 -2.93 -11.23
CA ALA A 108 -3.22 -3.25 -9.82
C ALA A 108 -4.54 -3.33 -9.06
N MET A 109 -5.44 -2.35 -9.26
CA MET A 109 -6.77 -2.34 -8.65
C MET A 109 -7.61 -3.54 -9.07
N ASN A 110 -7.62 -3.89 -10.35
CA ASN A 110 -8.37 -5.05 -10.86
C ASN A 110 -7.82 -6.38 -10.31
N ILE A 111 -6.50 -6.50 -10.15
CA ILE A 111 -5.89 -7.69 -9.54
C ILE A 111 -6.26 -7.78 -8.05
N MET A 112 -6.19 -6.67 -7.32
CA MET A 112 -6.54 -6.64 -5.90
C MET A 112 -8.02 -6.91 -5.66
N SER A 113 -8.92 -6.28 -6.43
CA SER A 113 -10.36 -6.50 -6.31
C SER A 113 -10.76 -7.92 -6.67
N GLY A 114 -10.14 -8.49 -7.72
CA GLY A 114 -10.34 -9.89 -8.08
C GLY A 114 -9.85 -10.85 -6.99
N ALA A 115 -8.68 -10.57 -6.39
CA ALA A 115 -8.12 -11.43 -5.34
C ALA A 115 -8.92 -11.37 -4.02
N LEU A 116 -9.42 -10.19 -3.64
CA LEU A 116 -10.08 -9.95 -2.35
C LEU A 116 -11.59 -10.20 -2.40
N PHE A 117 -12.23 -9.80 -3.49
CA PHE A 117 -13.69 -9.79 -3.60
C PHE A 117 -14.22 -10.64 -4.74
N SER A 118 -13.35 -11.23 -5.57
CA SER A 118 -13.74 -11.91 -6.82
C SER A 118 -14.51 -10.99 -7.78
N VAL A 119 -14.25 -9.68 -7.72
CA VAL A 119 -14.93 -8.65 -8.53
C VAL A 119 -13.94 -8.00 -9.50
N GLY A 120 -14.30 -7.95 -10.77
CA GLY A 120 -13.65 -7.11 -11.77
C GLY A 120 -14.17 -5.68 -11.71
N LEU A 121 -13.27 -4.69 -11.73
CA LEU A 121 -13.65 -3.27 -11.82
C LEU A 121 -13.66 -2.87 -13.30
N ASP A 122 -14.76 -3.16 -13.97
CA ASP A 122 -14.96 -3.07 -15.43
C ASP A 122 -15.21 -1.64 -15.95
N SER A 123 -14.68 -0.64 -15.25
CA SER A 123 -14.67 0.79 -15.62
C SER A 123 -16.06 1.44 -15.73
N GLY A 124 -17.06 0.85 -15.08
CA GLY A 124 -18.35 1.49 -14.85
C GLY A 124 -18.21 2.77 -14.00
N PRO A 125 -19.24 3.62 -13.94
CA PRO A 125 -19.19 4.87 -13.15
C PRO A 125 -18.78 4.63 -11.68
N SER A 126 -19.39 3.63 -11.03
CA SER A 126 -19.06 3.22 -9.65
C SER A 126 -17.60 2.76 -9.50
N ASP A 127 -17.06 2.02 -10.47
CA ASP A 127 -15.66 1.57 -10.42
C ASP A 127 -14.67 2.73 -10.55
N ARG A 128 -15.02 3.77 -11.31
CA ARG A 128 -14.19 4.96 -11.45
C ARG A 128 -14.18 5.76 -10.16
N GLU A 129 -15.36 6.00 -9.58
CA GLU A 129 -15.49 6.67 -8.28
C GLU A 129 -14.67 5.94 -7.20
N PHE A 130 -14.75 4.61 -7.16
CA PHE A 130 -13.94 3.82 -6.23
C PHE A 130 -12.43 3.97 -6.50
N LYS A 131 -12.00 3.85 -7.77
CA LYS A 131 -10.58 4.00 -8.14
C LYS A 131 -10.07 5.40 -7.81
N ASP A 132 -10.85 6.44 -8.02
CA ASP A 132 -10.46 7.82 -7.74
C ASP A 132 -10.41 8.11 -6.24
N ALA A 133 -11.37 7.58 -5.46
CA ALA A 133 -11.33 7.64 -4.00
C ALA A 133 -10.08 6.95 -3.42
N VAL A 134 -9.67 5.80 -3.97
CA VAL A 134 -8.44 5.12 -3.56
C VAL A 134 -7.18 5.91 -3.94
N LYS A 135 -7.14 6.56 -5.11
CA LYS A 135 -6.04 7.45 -5.49
C LYS A 135 -5.93 8.63 -4.53
N GLU A 136 -7.04 9.28 -4.24
CA GLU A 136 -7.09 10.42 -3.32
C GLU A 136 -6.65 10.03 -1.91
N ALA A 137 -7.17 8.93 -1.38
CA ALA A 137 -6.75 8.40 -0.09
C ALA A 137 -5.24 8.08 -0.06
N THR A 138 -4.69 7.54 -1.16
CA THR A 138 -3.25 7.28 -1.27
C THR A 138 -2.44 8.57 -1.20
N VAL A 139 -2.87 9.62 -1.89
CA VAL A 139 -2.21 10.94 -1.83
C VAL A 139 -2.25 11.50 -0.41
N LEU A 140 -3.41 11.44 0.25
CA LEU A 140 -3.59 11.96 1.61
C LEU A 140 -2.74 11.21 2.65
N VAL A 141 -2.59 9.90 2.52
CA VAL A 141 -1.79 9.08 3.44
C VAL A 141 -0.28 9.30 3.26
N VAL A 142 0.17 9.59 2.04
CA VAL A 142 1.61 9.73 1.72
C VAL A 142 2.08 11.18 1.81
N ALA A 143 1.18 12.15 1.67
CA ALA A 143 1.52 13.55 1.80
C ALA A 143 1.97 13.87 3.24
N PRO A 144 3.00 14.72 3.42
CA PRO A 144 3.45 15.11 4.75
C PRO A 144 2.35 15.92 5.46
N ASN A 145 1.82 15.38 6.56
CA ASN A 145 0.88 16.12 7.39
C ASN A 145 1.65 16.96 8.43
N VAL A 146 1.29 18.23 8.55
CA VAL A 146 1.94 19.16 9.50
C VAL A 146 1.82 18.65 10.94
N SER A 147 0.69 18.04 11.29
CA SER A 147 0.45 17.51 12.64
C SER A 147 1.32 16.30 13.00
N ASP A 148 1.86 15.57 12.01
CA ASP A 148 2.82 14.48 12.25
C ASP A 148 4.16 15.00 12.75
N PHE A 149 4.52 16.24 12.43
CA PHE A 149 5.79 16.87 12.81
C PHE A 149 5.64 17.88 13.94
N PHE A 150 4.45 18.47 14.11
CA PHE A 150 4.16 19.49 15.10
C PHE A 150 2.92 19.10 15.91
N HIS A 151 3.13 18.50 17.08
CA HIS A 151 2.06 17.90 17.88
C HIS A 151 1.00 18.92 18.35
N ILE A 152 1.29 20.22 18.32
CA ILE A 152 0.32 21.28 18.61
C ILE A 152 -0.89 21.28 17.66
N PHE A 153 -0.77 20.66 16.48
CA PHE A 153 -1.84 20.56 15.49
C PHE A 153 -2.54 19.19 15.49
N LYS A 154 -2.14 18.24 16.34
CA LYS A 154 -2.83 16.95 16.43
C LYS A 154 -4.26 17.16 16.96
N ARG A 155 -5.24 16.68 16.21
CA ARG A 155 -6.64 16.65 16.62
C ARG A 155 -6.86 15.44 17.54
N TRP A 156 -7.48 15.66 18.69
CA TRP A 156 -7.84 14.63 19.68
C TRP A 156 -9.01 13.77 19.20
#